data_AF-A0A8S8Y4X6-F1
#
_entry.id   AF-A0A8S8Y4X6-F1
#
_cell.length_a   1.000
_cell.length_b   1.000
_cell.length_c   1.000
_cell.angle_alpha   90.00
_cell.angle_beta   90.00
_cell.angle_gamma   90.00
#
_symmetry.space_group_name_H-M   'P 1'
#
loop_
_entity.id
_entity.type
_entity.pdbx_description
1 polymer ?
#
loop_
_entity_poly.entity_id
_entity_poly.type
_entity_poly.pdbx_seq_one_letter_code
_entity_poly.pdbx_strand_id
1 'polypeptide(L)'
;MASALEFYASAFDAESLYGLRMIIAWISVAVFIWLLSLSYLVWKADSKSTENRFMGVLLIIEGIKSAFLLPDAFPYDSDWEWLWDYLWVFKIEVFFYAHTAAILLYLCLPIYYRIEKLNFMFNPTLQKHAWYLAPLIGLAIWMSVRDVNGFYMANSAWLICSEAGVEPTLQIWWGSVQPFMTDTVEQIGTCTGYYEVHLVDDSTAGGLWVIALASPLVTLGALFFIRASMKSEKAAGDKGRSRHLTSRSLYIGFLGKVSGTMLYFVTLMVIIPLLNDGSMATFAQSTLWRYGEDASSLDRIKYLIWTLALLMTPLAMGFEALMFVHAALNDSVFGIDQNLRKTFRTAMFTGTGALLFITATEFMEQVLGQGLIGGVAVGVLFLGLRGPVLTVIDGMSSRLIPANYTPEEAAYLEAYETAMDDRIITKEERRLLQTLAKTYNIGQDRIDEIEREYDSMLEEE
;
A
#
# COMPACT_ATOMS: atom_id res chain seq x y z
N MET A 1 -30.66 16.24 -3.97
CA MET A 1 -29.68 17.35 -3.95
C MET A 1 -29.14 17.61 -2.57
N ALA A 2 -28.31 16.67 -2.12
CA ALA A 2 -27.35 16.97 -1.09
C ALA A 2 -26.30 17.93 -1.66
N SER A 3 -26.09 19.07 -1.03
CA SER A 3 -24.92 19.90 -1.30
C SER A 3 -23.64 19.09 -1.05
N ALA A 4 -22.52 19.46 -1.70
CA ALA A 4 -21.24 18.78 -1.44
C ALA A 4 -20.88 18.76 0.06
N LEU A 5 -21.30 19.78 0.81
CA LEU A 5 -21.12 19.85 2.26
C LEU A 5 -21.94 18.79 3.01
N GLU A 6 -23.20 18.57 2.60
CA GLU A 6 -24.05 17.52 3.18
C GLU A 6 -23.51 16.12 2.88
N PHE A 7 -23.00 15.89 1.67
CA PHE A 7 -22.32 14.63 1.32
C PHE A 7 -21.11 14.37 2.22
N TYR A 8 -20.21 15.35 2.38
CA TYR A 8 -19.05 15.15 3.24
C TYR A 8 -19.46 15.05 4.71
N ALA A 9 -20.49 15.77 5.17
CA ALA A 9 -20.99 15.63 6.53
C ALA A 9 -21.52 14.21 6.81
N SER A 10 -22.30 13.62 5.88
CA SER A 10 -22.82 12.25 6.02
C SER A 10 -21.73 11.18 5.88
N ALA A 11 -20.68 11.46 5.10
CA ALA A 11 -19.54 10.56 4.95
C ALA A 11 -18.78 10.34 6.28
N PHE A 12 -18.84 11.27 7.24
CA PHE A 12 -18.18 11.15 8.55
C PHE A 12 -19.13 10.72 9.68
N ASP A 13 -20.33 10.24 9.35
CA ASP A 13 -21.27 9.72 10.34
C ASP A 13 -20.93 8.28 10.79
N ALA A 14 -21.54 7.83 11.89
CA ALA A 14 -21.36 6.49 12.46
C ALA A 14 -21.73 5.38 11.46
N GLU A 15 -22.82 5.55 10.69
CA GLU A 15 -23.19 4.58 9.65
C GLU A 15 -22.13 4.47 8.53
N SER A 16 -21.26 5.49 8.39
CA SER A 16 -20.16 5.58 7.42
C SER A 16 -18.81 5.20 8.01
N LEU A 17 -18.79 4.52 9.17
CA LEU A 17 -17.58 4.18 9.93
C LEU A 17 -16.73 5.43 10.24
N TYR A 18 -17.39 6.53 10.62
CA TYR A 18 -16.79 7.86 10.86
C TYR A 18 -15.82 8.31 9.74
N GLY A 19 -16.17 8.04 8.49
CA GLY A 19 -15.39 8.47 7.33
C GLY A 19 -14.16 7.64 7.03
N LEU A 20 -14.05 6.42 7.57
CA LEU A 20 -12.93 5.51 7.28
C LEU A 20 -12.69 5.35 5.77
N ARG A 21 -13.74 5.15 4.98
CA ARG A 21 -13.61 5.01 3.51
C ARG A 21 -13.08 6.29 2.85
N MET A 22 -13.52 7.46 3.32
CA MET A 22 -13.06 8.76 2.84
C MET A 22 -11.58 8.97 3.20
N ILE A 23 -11.17 8.61 4.41
CA ILE A 23 -9.75 8.65 4.83
C ILE A 23 -8.90 7.74 3.94
N ILE A 24 -9.37 6.53 3.63
CA ILE A 24 -8.65 5.61 2.73
C ILE A 24 -8.51 6.21 1.32
N ALA A 25 -9.55 6.86 0.79
CA ALA A 25 -9.49 7.56 -0.50
C ALA A 25 -8.42 8.68 -0.49
N TRP A 26 -8.35 9.47 0.58
CA TRP A 26 -7.30 10.50 0.72
C TRP A 26 -5.89 9.92 0.91
N ILE A 27 -5.74 8.78 1.59
CA ILE A 27 -4.46 8.05 1.65
C ILE A 27 -4.03 7.60 0.25
N SER A 28 -4.97 7.09 -0.55
CA SER A 28 -4.74 6.73 -1.95
C SER A 28 -4.27 7.92 -2.79
N VAL A 29 -4.87 9.11 -2.62
CA VAL A 29 -4.41 10.37 -3.24
C VAL A 29 -2.98 10.71 -2.82
N ALA A 30 -2.68 10.66 -1.52
CA ALA A 30 -1.36 11.01 -1.00
C ALA A 30 -0.26 10.08 -1.53
N VAL A 31 -0.51 8.76 -1.55
CA VAL A 31 0.41 7.76 -2.09
C VAL A 31 0.61 7.93 -3.59
N PHE A 32 -0.44 8.24 -4.34
CA PHE A 32 -0.34 8.53 -5.77
C PHE A 32 0.58 9.71 -6.06
N ILE A 33 0.36 10.84 -5.38
CA ILE A 33 1.21 12.04 -5.52
C ILE A 33 2.66 11.73 -5.14
N TRP A 34 2.86 10.94 -4.08
CA TRP A 34 4.19 10.53 -3.64
C TRP A 34 4.91 9.72 -4.73
N LEU A 35 4.28 8.69 -5.29
CA LEU A 35 4.87 7.85 -6.34
C LEU A 35 5.18 8.65 -7.62
N LEU A 36 4.30 9.57 -8.02
CA LEU A 36 4.58 10.47 -9.14
C LEU A 36 5.78 11.38 -8.86
N SER A 37 5.88 11.90 -7.64
CA SER A 37 7.02 12.73 -7.21
C SER A 37 8.32 11.93 -7.25
N LEU A 38 8.31 10.68 -6.78
CA LEU A 38 9.47 9.79 -6.84
C LEU A 38 9.86 9.46 -8.26
N SER A 39 8.90 9.12 -9.12
CA SER A 39 9.19 8.90 -10.54
C SER A 39 9.89 10.12 -11.16
N TYR A 40 9.38 11.33 -10.90
CA TYR A 40 9.99 12.55 -11.39
C TYR A 40 11.42 12.73 -10.89
N LEU A 41 11.67 12.47 -9.60
CA LEU A 41 13.02 12.56 -9.02
C LEU A 41 13.98 11.51 -9.61
N VAL A 42 13.54 10.26 -9.76
CA VAL A 42 14.35 9.18 -10.38
C VAL A 42 14.73 9.54 -11.82
N TRP A 43 13.78 10.10 -12.58
CA TRP A 43 14.04 10.52 -13.95
C TRP A 43 14.97 11.74 -14.00
N LYS A 44 14.82 12.69 -13.08
CA LYS A 44 15.69 13.87 -12.97
C LYS A 44 17.12 13.51 -12.56
N ALA A 45 17.29 12.49 -11.71
CA ALA A 45 18.59 12.05 -11.20
C ALA A 45 19.54 11.61 -12.33
N ASP A 46 19.05 10.79 -13.28
CA ASP A 46 19.76 10.49 -14.52
C ASP A 46 18.76 10.20 -15.64
N SER A 47 18.49 11.23 -16.44
CA SER A 47 17.54 11.14 -17.55
C SER A 47 18.05 10.34 -18.75
N LYS A 48 19.34 10.00 -18.80
CA LYS A 48 19.94 9.21 -19.88
C LYS A 48 20.01 7.72 -19.53
N SER A 49 20.05 7.39 -18.24
CA SER A 49 19.99 6.01 -17.75
C SER A 49 18.68 5.32 -18.18
N THR A 50 18.79 4.19 -18.87
CA THR A 50 17.65 3.36 -19.26
C THR A 50 17.00 2.69 -18.05
N GLU A 51 17.78 2.39 -17.01
CA GLU A 51 17.29 1.84 -15.74
C GLU A 51 16.42 2.86 -15.00
N ASN A 52 16.84 4.12 -14.92
CA ASN A 52 16.06 5.17 -14.26
C ASN A 52 14.76 5.45 -15.01
N ARG A 53 14.77 5.42 -16.34
CA ARG A 53 13.55 5.56 -17.15
C ARG A 53 12.58 4.42 -16.91
N PHE A 54 13.09 3.18 -16.89
CA PHE A 54 12.30 2.01 -16.55
C PHE A 54 11.69 2.13 -15.16
N MET A 55 12.50 2.47 -14.16
CA MET A 55 12.06 2.59 -12.78
C MET A 55 11.04 3.72 -12.60
N GLY A 56 11.27 4.89 -13.22
CA GLY A 56 10.32 6.00 -13.20
C GLY A 56 8.96 5.60 -13.79
N VAL A 57 8.95 4.95 -14.96
CA VAL A 57 7.69 4.48 -15.55
C VAL A 57 7.01 3.42 -14.69
N LEU A 58 7.76 2.50 -14.09
CA LEU A 58 7.20 1.54 -13.13
C LEU A 58 6.53 2.25 -11.96
N LEU A 59 7.17 3.25 -11.37
CA LEU A 59 6.60 4.05 -10.27
C LEU A 59 5.35 4.82 -10.69
N ILE A 60 5.28 5.34 -11.92
CA ILE A 60 4.05 5.98 -12.44
C ILE A 60 2.91 4.96 -12.51
N ILE A 61 3.17 3.78 -13.08
CA ILE A 61 2.16 2.73 -13.23
C ILE A 61 1.69 2.22 -11.86
N GLU A 62 2.59 2.00 -10.91
CA GLU A 62 2.23 1.63 -9.54
C GLU A 62 1.48 2.76 -8.81
N GLY A 63 1.86 4.02 -9.06
CA GLY A 63 1.13 5.20 -8.63
C GLY A 63 -0.32 5.16 -9.09
N ILE A 64 -0.55 4.96 -10.39
CA ILE A 64 -1.89 4.87 -10.96
C ILE A 64 -2.69 3.73 -10.32
N LYS A 65 -2.09 2.56 -10.08
CA LYS A 65 -2.75 1.45 -9.36
C LYS A 65 -3.16 1.84 -7.95
N SER A 66 -2.28 2.52 -7.20
CA SER A 66 -2.60 2.99 -5.85
C SER A 66 -3.73 4.03 -5.84
N ALA A 67 -3.95 4.75 -6.94
CA ALA A 67 -4.95 5.80 -7.09
C ALA A 67 -6.37 5.27 -7.34
N PHE A 68 -6.63 3.96 -7.35
CA PHE A 68 -7.95 3.43 -7.70
C PHE A 68 -9.10 3.87 -6.77
N LEU A 69 -8.76 4.30 -5.54
CA LEU A 69 -9.71 4.85 -4.57
C LEU A 69 -9.76 6.38 -4.59
N LEU A 70 -8.91 7.06 -5.37
CA LEU A 70 -8.93 8.51 -5.52
C LEU A 70 -10.32 9.03 -5.95
N PRO A 71 -11.03 8.41 -6.91
CA PRO A 71 -12.40 8.79 -7.26
C PRO A 71 -13.35 8.89 -6.08
N ASP A 72 -13.20 8.01 -5.08
CA ASP A 72 -14.08 7.95 -3.90
C ASP A 72 -13.88 9.14 -2.95
N ALA A 73 -12.89 10.01 -3.20
CA ALA A 73 -12.72 11.27 -2.48
C ALA A 73 -13.73 12.36 -2.94
N PHE A 74 -14.36 12.19 -4.11
CA PHE A 74 -15.35 13.11 -4.65
C PHE A 74 -16.78 12.69 -4.25
N PRO A 75 -17.76 13.62 -4.28
CA PRO A 75 -19.17 13.29 -4.01
C PRO A 75 -19.65 12.13 -4.88
N TYR A 76 -20.13 11.06 -4.26
CA TYR A 76 -20.55 9.82 -4.91
C TYR A 76 -22.06 9.61 -4.75
N ASP A 77 -22.81 10.19 -5.67
CA ASP A 77 -24.27 10.31 -5.62
C ASP A 77 -24.78 10.52 -7.06
N SER A 78 -26.03 10.11 -7.34
CA SER A 78 -26.68 10.21 -8.65
C SER A 78 -26.77 11.64 -9.17
N ASP A 79 -26.85 12.64 -8.29
CA ASP A 79 -26.79 14.07 -8.69
C ASP A 79 -25.45 14.45 -9.36
N TRP A 80 -24.40 13.68 -9.08
CA TRP A 80 -23.04 13.87 -9.62
C TRP A 80 -22.68 12.82 -10.68
N GLU A 81 -23.68 12.13 -11.26
CA GLU A 81 -23.46 11.09 -12.29
C GLU A 81 -22.58 11.59 -13.44
N TRP A 82 -22.76 12.83 -13.89
CA TRP A 82 -21.94 13.46 -14.94
C TRP A 82 -20.44 13.52 -14.61
N LEU A 83 -20.08 13.66 -13.33
CA LEU A 83 -18.69 13.65 -12.87
C LEU A 83 -18.19 12.20 -12.83
N TRP A 84 -19.07 11.29 -12.40
CA TRP A 84 -18.79 9.87 -12.29
C TRP A 84 -18.66 9.16 -13.62
N ASP A 85 -19.25 9.66 -14.71
CA ASP A 85 -18.97 9.18 -16.07
C ASP A 85 -17.46 9.23 -16.40
N TYR A 86 -16.74 10.22 -15.87
CA TYR A 86 -15.29 10.35 -16.04
C TYR A 86 -14.51 9.64 -14.93
N LEU A 87 -14.93 9.81 -13.67
CA LEU A 87 -14.24 9.20 -12.54
C LEU A 87 -14.32 7.67 -12.56
N TRP A 88 -15.40 7.09 -13.09
CA TRP A 88 -15.55 5.65 -13.27
C TRP A 88 -14.56 5.08 -14.28
N VAL A 89 -14.36 5.77 -15.40
CA VAL A 89 -13.31 5.41 -16.38
C VAL A 89 -11.93 5.41 -15.71
N PHE A 90 -11.63 6.40 -14.88
CA PHE A 90 -10.38 6.39 -14.12
C PHE A 90 -10.33 5.21 -13.12
N LYS A 91 -11.42 4.98 -12.38
CA LYS A 91 -11.50 3.93 -11.35
C LYS A 91 -11.30 2.52 -11.91
N ILE A 92 -11.86 2.24 -13.09
CA ILE A 92 -11.87 0.90 -13.70
C ILE A 92 -10.86 0.80 -14.83
N GLU A 93 -11.04 1.56 -15.91
CA GLU A 93 -10.26 1.41 -17.15
C GLU A 93 -8.77 1.72 -16.91
N VAL A 94 -8.49 2.86 -16.29
CA VAL A 94 -7.11 3.30 -16.03
C VAL A 94 -6.43 2.37 -15.01
N PHE A 95 -7.19 1.87 -14.03
CA PHE A 95 -6.71 0.90 -13.05
C PHE A 95 -6.31 -0.44 -13.66
N PHE A 96 -7.15 -1.03 -14.53
CA PHE A 96 -6.85 -2.32 -15.17
C PHE A 96 -5.77 -2.20 -16.23
N TYR A 97 -5.72 -1.09 -16.98
CA TYR A 97 -4.56 -0.75 -17.81
C TYR A 97 -3.27 -0.74 -16.97
N ALA A 98 -3.28 -0.11 -15.79
CA ALA A 98 -2.09 -0.05 -14.96
C ALA A 98 -1.66 -1.44 -14.47
N HIS A 99 -2.60 -2.36 -14.21
CA HIS A 99 -2.28 -3.76 -13.91
C HIS A 99 -1.61 -4.49 -15.08
N THR A 100 -2.15 -4.37 -16.30
CA THR A 100 -1.56 -5.02 -17.48
C THR A 100 -0.19 -4.45 -17.80
N ALA A 101 -0.03 -3.13 -17.72
CA ALA A 101 1.27 -2.47 -17.88
C ALA A 101 2.29 -2.91 -16.81
N ALA A 102 1.87 -2.97 -15.54
CA ALA A 102 2.73 -3.41 -14.44
C ALA A 102 3.23 -4.85 -14.64
N ILE A 103 2.34 -5.78 -15.01
CA ILE A 103 2.69 -7.17 -15.29
C ILE A 103 3.80 -7.24 -16.34
N LEU A 104 3.67 -6.51 -17.44
CA LEU A 104 4.68 -6.49 -18.50
C LEU A 104 5.99 -5.85 -18.04
N LEU A 105 5.93 -4.77 -17.25
CA LEU A 105 7.12 -4.14 -16.69
C LEU A 105 7.87 -5.08 -15.74
N TYR A 106 7.18 -5.83 -14.88
CA TYR A 106 7.82 -6.83 -14.02
C TYR A 106 8.50 -7.94 -14.80
N LEU A 107 7.86 -8.42 -15.89
CA LEU A 107 8.48 -9.39 -16.79
C LEU A 107 9.71 -8.81 -17.52
N CYS A 108 9.82 -7.49 -17.62
CA CYS A 108 10.99 -6.81 -18.19
C CYS A 108 12.14 -6.61 -17.20
N LEU A 109 11.99 -6.91 -15.91
CA LEU A 109 13.08 -6.74 -14.93
C LEU A 109 14.40 -7.42 -15.34
N PRO A 110 14.41 -8.65 -15.87
CA PRO A 110 15.64 -9.29 -16.37
C PRO A 110 16.35 -8.56 -17.52
N ILE A 111 15.68 -7.63 -18.20
CA ILE A 111 16.29 -6.80 -19.26
C ILE A 111 17.22 -5.77 -18.64
N TYR A 112 16.85 -5.23 -17.47
CA TYR A 112 17.57 -4.17 -16.77
C TYR A 112 18.49 -4.69 -15.65
N TYR A 113 18.22 -5.89 -15.13
CA TYR A 113 18.99 -6.50 -14.05
C TYR A 113 19.50 -7.88 -14.46
N ARG A 114 20.82 -8.09 -14.34
CA ARG A 114 21.49 -9.25 -14.92
C ARG A 114 21.20 -10.53 -14.11
N ILE A 115 20.68 -11.55 -14.80
CA ILE A 115 20.40 -12.87 -14.21
C ILE A 115 21.12 -13.93 -15.04
N GLU A 116 21.93 -14.79 -14.42
CA GLU A 116 22.74 -15.80 -15.13
C GLU A 116 21.94 -16.68 -16.09
N LYS A 117 20.78 -17.18 -15.65
CA LYS A 117 19.91 -18.05 -16.46
C LYS A 117 19.21 -17.32 -17.61
N LEU A 118 19.06 -16.00 -17.52
CA LEU A 118 18.33 -15.16 -18.48
C LEU A 118 19.23 -14.07 -19.07
N ASN A 119 20.54 -14.30 -19.10
CA ASN A 119 21.54 -13.31 -19.47
C ASN A 119 21.38 -12.83 -20.94
N PHE A 120 20.64 -13.58 -21.77
CA PHE A 120 20.30 -13.17 -23.13
C PHE A 120 19.33 -11.97 -23.19
N MET A 121 18.52 -11.76 -22.15
CA MET A 121 17.59 -10.63 -22.08
C MET A 121 18.27 -9.33 -21.66
N PHE A 122 19.39 -9.42 -20.94
CA PHE A 122 20.20 -8.28 -20.53
C PHE A 122 20.97 -7.72 -21.73
N ASN A 123 20.27 -6.93 -22.55
CA ASN A 123 20.77 -6.41 -23.83
C ASN A 123 20.48 -4.89 -23.95
N PRO A 124 21.49 -4.05 -24.28
CA PRO A 124 21.32 -2.61 -24.48
C PRO A 124 20.21 -2.20 -25.45
N THR A 125 19.98 -2.98 -26.52
CA THR A 125 18.91 -2.71 -27.49
C THR A 125 17.53 -2.86 -26.86
N LEU A 126 17.33 -3.90 -26.03
CA LEU A 126 16.07 -4.12 -25.32
C LEU A 126 15.87 -3.07 -24.22
N GLN A 127 16.93 -2.76 -23.45
CA GLN A 127 16.89 -1.76 -22.38
C GLN A 127 16.47 -0.36 -22.87
N LYS A 128 16.85 0.01 -24.10
CA LYS A 128 16.48 1.29 -24.69
C LYS A 128 14.98 1.45 -24.91
N HIS A 129 14.28 0.34 -25.15
CA HIS A 129 12.89 0.35 -25.64
C HIS A 129 11.86 -0.28 -24.68
N ALA A 130 12.27 -1.22 -23.83
CA ALA A 130 11.34 -1.97 -22.98
C ALA A 130 10.51 -1.08 -22.04
N TRP A 131 11.10 -0.01 -21.47
CA TRP A 131 10.43 0.89 -20.52
C TRP A 131 9.19 1.60 -21.08
N TYR A 132 9.12 1.91 -22.38
CA TYR A 132 7.94 2.51 -23.00
C TYR A 132 7.12 1.49 -23.79
N LEU A 133 7.76 0.45 -24.33
CA LEU A 133 7.07 -0.58 -25.11
C LEU A 133 6.18 -1.45 -24.23
N ALA A 134 6.61 -1.78 -23.00
CA ALA A 134 5.80 -2.57 -22.07
C ALA A 134 4.45 -1.89 -21.73
N PRO A 135 4.40 -0.61 -21.31
CA PRO A 135 3.13 0.10 -21.13
C PRO A 135 2.29 0.18 -22.41
N LEU A 136 2.90 0.43 -23.57
CA LEU A 136 2.16 0.51 -24.85
C LEU A 136 1.52 -0.84 -25.23
N ILE A 137 2.24 -1.94 -25.03
CA ILE A 137 1.69 -3.30 -25.23
C ILE A 137 0.62 -3.57 -24.19
N GLY A 138 0.81 -3.16 -22.93
CA GLY A 138 -0.18 -3.30 -21.86
C GLY A 138 -1.48 -2.57 -22.17
N LEU A 139 -1.38 -1.36 -22.75
CA LEU A 139 -2.50 -0.60 -23.26
C LEU A 139 -3.19 -1.32 -24.42
N ALA A 140 -2.43 -1.81 -25.40
CA ALA A 140 -3.00 -2.56 -26.52
C ALA A 140 -3.74 -3.82 -26.06
N ILE A 141 -3.19 -4.56 -25.11
CA ILE A 141 -3.85 -5.73 -24.50
C ILE A 141 -5.13 -5.30 -23.81
N TRP A 142 -5.09 -4.28 -22.95
CA TRP A 142 -6.28 -3.80 -22.23
C TRP A 142 -7.39 -3.37 -23.20
N MET A 143 -7.04 -2.54 -24.19
CA MET A 143 -7.98 -2.09 -25.21
C MET A 143 -8.57 -3.23 -26.05
N SER A 144 -7.86 -4.36 -26.18
CA SER A 144 -8.37 -5.53 -26.91
C SER A 144 -9.33 -6.40 -26.08
N VAL A 145 -9.25 -6.34 -24.75
CA VAL A 145 -10.04 -7.21 -23.85
C VAL A 145 -11.15 -6.48 -23.11
N ARG A 146 -11.10 -5.15 -22.97
CA ARG A 146 -12.04 -4.38 -22.13
C ARG A 146 -13.52 -4.57 -22.46
N ASP A 147 -13.86 -4.89 -23.71
CA ASP A 147 -15.26 -5.11 -24.15
C ASP A 147 -15.61 -6.62 -24.29
N VAL A 148 -14.68 -7.52 -23.91
CA VAL A 148 -14.89 -8.97 -23.98
C VAL A 148 -15.62 -9.44 -22.72
N ASN A 149 -16.58 -10.35 -22.88
CA ASN A 149 -17.29 -10.96 -21.75
C ASN A 149 -16.29 -11.55 -20.73
N GLY A 150 -16.41 -11.15 -19.47
CA GLY A 150 -15.45 -11.43 -18.41
C GLY A 150 -14.63 -10.22 -17.98
N PHE A 151 -14.53 -9.15 -18.79
CA PHE A 151 -13.64 -8.01 -18.56
C PHE A 151 -14.36 -6.66 -18.46
N TYR A 152 -15.68 -6.66 -18.29
CA TYR A 152 -16.47 -5.45 -18.07
C TYR A 152 -17.59 -5.68 -17.06
N MET A 153 -18.14 -4.59 -16.53
CA MET A 153 -19.30 -4.59 -15.63
C MET A 153 -20.54 -4.19 -16.43
N ALA A 154 -21.42 -5.15 -16.69
CA ALA A 154 -22.45 -5.02 -17.73
C ALA A 154 -23.61 -4.09 -17.36
N ASN A 155 -23.98 -4.05 -16.09
CA ASN A 155 -25.17 -3.36 -15.62
C ASN A 155 -24.86 -2.57 -14.37
N SER A 156 -25.48 -1.39 -14.26
CA SER A 156 -25.39 -0.61 -13.04
C SER A 156 -26.57 0.29 -12.79
N ALA A 157 -26.89 0.46 -11.51
CA ALA A 157 -27.93 1.36 -11.04
C ALA A 157 -27.53 2.04 -9.73
N TRP A 158 -27.99 3.27 -9.56
CA TRP A 158 -28.05 3.92 -8.26
C TRP A 158 -29.24 3.38 -7.48
N LEU A 159 -28.99 2.95 -6.25
CA LEU A 159 -30.01 2.74 -5.24
C LEU A 159 -30.09 4.01 -4.40
N ILE A 160 -31.26 4.63 -4.41
CA ILE A 160 -31.51 5.95 -3.84
C ILE A 160 -32.49 5.81 -2.68
N CYS A 161 -32.03 6.20 -1.50
CA CYS A 161 -32.84 6.39 -0.31
C CYS A 161 -32.99 7.89 -0.05
N SER A 162 -34.18 8.44 -0.26
CA SER A 162 -34.43 9.89 -0.16
C SER A 162 -34.60 10.38 1.28
N GLU A 163 -35.22 9.59 2.14
CA GLU A 163 -35.44 9.91 3.56
C GLU A 163 -35.78 8.65 4.37
N ALA A 164 -35.73 8.77 5.69
CA ALA A 164 -36.03 7.67 6.59
C ALA A 164 -37.51 7.22 6.46
N GLY A 165 -37.73 5.91 6.38
CA GLY A 165 -39.07 5.30 6.29
C GLY A 165 -39.67 5.22 4.89
N VAL A 166 -38.95 5.67 3.85
CA VAL A 166 -39.35 5.52 2.44
C VAL A 166 -38.72 4.27 1.83
N GLU A 167 -39.37 3.66 0.83
CA GLU A 167 -38.80 2.54 0.08
C GLU A 167 -37.70 3.01 -0.89
N PRO A 168 -36.58 2.29 -1.00
CA PRO A 168 -35.50 2.64 -1.92
C PRO A 168 -35.95 2.55 -3.37
N THR A 169 -35.42 3.45 -4.19
CA THR A 169 -35.68 3.47 -5.63
C THR A 169 -34.42 3.16 -6.43
N LEU A 170 -34.59 2.61 -7.63
CA LEU A 170 -33.48 2.32 -8.55
C LEU A 170 -33.50 3.31 -9.72
N GLN A 171 -32.36 3.98 -9.94
CA GLN A 171 -32.08 4.76 -11.14
C GLN A 171 -30.99 4.06 -11.95
N ILE A 172 -31.31 3.65 -13.18
CA ILE A 172 -30.34 3.01 -14.07
C ILE A 172 -29.31 4.05 -14.50
N TRP A 173 -28.03 3.73 -14.35
CA TRP A 173 -26.93 4.53 -14.92
C TRP A 173 -26.48 3.94 -16.26
N TRP A 174 -26.30 2.62 -16.35
CA TRP A 174 -26.13 1.92 -17.64
C TRP A 174 -26.63 0.47 -17.62
N GLY A 175 -26.91 -0.07 -18.81
CA GLY A 175 -27.39 -1.43 -18.97
C GLY A 175 -28.85 -1.58 -18.58
N SER A 176 -29.17 -2.58 -17.77
CA SER A 176 -30.54 -2.92 -17.38
C SER A 176 -30.63 -3.44 -15.94
N VAL A 177 -31.79 -3.27 -15.31
CA VAL A 177 -32.04 -3.77 -13.96
C VAL A 177 -31.89 -5.29 -13.94
N GLN A 178 -31.08 -5.78 -12.99
CA GLN A 178 -30.84 -7.20 -12.78
C GLN A 178 -31.59 -7.71 -11.54
N PRO A 179 -31.90 -9.02 -11.45
CA PRO A 179 -32.61 -9.60 -10.29
C PRO A 179 -31.95 -9.28 -8.95
N PHE A 180 -30.62 -9.34 -8.86
CA PHE A 180 -29.94 -9.02 -7.59
C PHE A 180 -30.16 -7.57 -7.13
N MET A 181 -30.42 -6.63 -8.04
CA MET A 181 -30.69 -5.23 -7.70
C MET A 181 -32.05 -5.09 -7.04
N THR A 182 -33.07 -5.76 -7.59
CA THR A 182 -34.41 -5.80 -6.98
C THR A 182 -34.41 -6.56 -5.66
N ASP A 183 -33.68 -7.67 -5.58
CA ASP A 183 -33.53 -8.43 -4.33
C ASP A 183 -32.81 -7.62 -3.24
N THR A 184 -31.89 -6.74 -3.64
CA THR A 184 -31.19 -5.83 -2.71
C THR A 184 -32.13 -4.75 -2.17
N VAL A 185 -32.97 -4.17 -3.02
CA VAL A 185 -34.02 -3.21 -2.61
C VAL A 185 -34.96 -3.86 -1.60
N GLU A 186 -35.41 -5.09 -1.87
CA GLU A 186 -36.31 -5.83 -0.97
C GLU A 186 -35.66 -6.11 0.39
N GLN A 187 -34.39 -6.51 0.42
CA GLN A 187 -33.66 -6.79 1.67
C GLN A 187 -33.26 -5.55 2.47
N ILE A 188 -33.21 -4.38 1.84
CA ILE A 188 -33.06 -3.11 2.55
C ILE A 188 -34.38 -2.72 3.23
N GLY A 189 -35.53 -3.08 2.65
CA GLY A 189 -36.84 -2.73 3.18
C GLY A 189 -37.05 -1.23 3.14
N THR A 190 -37.18 -0.58 4.30
CA THR A 190 -37.31 0.87 4.40
C THR A 190 -35.99 1.56 4.71
N CYS A 191 -35.71 2.69 4.05
CA CYS A 191 -34.51 3.47 4.26
C CYS A 191 -34.37 3.95 5.71
N THR A 192 -33.16 3.87 6.28
CA THR A 192 -32.84 4.40 7.62
C THR A 192 -32.64 5.91 7.63
N GLY A 193 -32.34 6.49 6.46
CA GLY A 193 -32.06 7.91 6.26
C GLY A 193 -31.77 8.20 4.78
N TYR A 194 -31.23 9.38 4.49
CA TYR A 194 -30.76 9.70 3.15
C TYR A 194 -29.42 8.99 2.89
N TYR A 195 -29.36 8.18 1.85
CA TYR A 195 -28.11 7.67 1.31
C TYR A 195 -28.28 7.22 -0.14
N GLU A 196 -27.18 7.25 -0.87
CA GLU A 196 -27.13 6.70 -2.22
C GLU A 196 -25.95 5.73 -2.34
N VAL A 197 -26.21 4.60 -2.97
CA VAL A 197 -25.22 3.54 -3.19
C VAL A 197 -25.33 3.01 -4.59
N HIS A 198 -24.19 2.58 -5.11
CA HIS A 198 -24.09 2.10 -6.47
C HIS A 198 -24.11 0.58 -6.49
N LEU A 199 -25.08 0.00 -7.20
CA LEU A 199 -25.21 -1.44 -7.39
C LEU A 199 -24.67 -1.80 -8.77
N VAL A 200 -23.54 -2.49 -8.78
CA VAL A 200 -22.84 -2.90 -10.01
C VAL A 200 -22.90 -4.40 -10.15
N ASP A 201 -23.23 -4.85 -11.36
CA ASP A 201 -23.15 -6.25 -11.74
C ASP A 201 -21.69 -6.66 -11.96
N ASP A 202 -21.14 -7.38 -10.99
CA ASP A 202 -19.77 -7.93 -11.01
C ASP A 202 -19.70 -9.38 -11.51
N SER A 203 -20.84 -9.98 -11.88
CA SER A 203 -20.87 -11.37 -12.38
C SER A 203 -20.12 -11.53 -13.71
N THR A 204 -20.07 -10.48 -14.52
CA THR A 204 -19.34 -10.43 -15.79
C THR A 204 -17.89 -9.96 -15.65
N ALA A 205 -17.41 -9.71 -14.42
CA ALA A 205 -16.09 -9.13 -14.15
C ALA A 205 -15.01 -10.16 -13.76
N GLY A 206 -15.24 -11.47 -13.95
CA GLY A 206 -14.31 -12.51 -13.50
C GLY A 206 -12.87 -12.38 -14.05
N GLY A 207 -12.73 -11.96 -15.31
CA GLY A 207 -11.43 -11.67 -15.94
C GLY A 207 -10.71 -10.46 -15.34
N LEU A 208 -11.45 -9.47 -14.84
CA LEU A 208 -10.87 -8.33 -14.10
C LEU A 208 -10.15 -8.80 -12.83
N TRP A 209 -10.79 -9.69 -12.07
CA TRP A 209 -10.19 -10.29 -10.88
C TRP A 209 -8.94 -11.11 -11.20
N VAL A 210 -8.94 -11.82 -12.33
CA VAL A 210 -7.75 -12.55 -12.79
C VAL A 210 -6.59 -11.60 -13.10
N ILE A 211 -6.84 -10.48 -13.79
CA ILE A 211 -5.80 -9.45 -14.06
C ILE A 211 -5.29 -8.86 -12.74
N ALA A 212 -6.19 -8.49 -11.84
CA ALA A 212 -5.84 -7.90 -10.55
C ALA A 212 -4.97 -8.86 -9.71
N LEU A 213 -5.32 -10.15 -9.66
CA LEU A 213 -4.58 -11.20 -8.94
C LEU A 213 -3.28 -11.60 -9.65
N ALA A 214 -3.22 -11.56 -10.97
CA ALA A 214 -2.01 -11.88 -11.72
C ALA A 214 -0.86 -10.90 -11.41
N SER A 215 -1.17 -9.62 -11.19
CA SER A 215 -0.15 -8.59 -10.90
C SER A 215 0.73 -8.91 -9.69
N PRO A 216 0.20 -9.18 -8.47
CA PRO A 216 1.04 -9.55 -7.32
C PRO A 216 1.74 -10.90 -7.50
N LEU A 217 1.14 -11.87 -8.20
CA LEU A 217 1.78 -13.16 -8.49
C LEU A 217 2.98 -13.02 -9.43
N VAL A 218 2.87 -12.21 -10.47
CA VAL A 218 3.99 -11.90 -11.37
C VAL A 218 5.07 -11.10 -10.64
N THR A 219 4.67 -10.16 -9.77
CA THR A 219 5.61 -9.42 -8.91
C THR A 219 6.37 -10.35 -7.97
N LEU A 220 5.71 -11.37 -7.41
CA LEU A 220 6.36 -12.41 -6.61
C LEU A 220 7.37 -13.20 -7.43
N GLY A 221 7.05 -13.54 -8.69
CA GLY A 221 8.01 -14.12 -9.64
C GLY A 221 9.23 -13.22 -9.88
N ALA A 222 8.97 -11.92 -10.07
CA ALA A 222 10.00 -10.90 -10.23
C ALA A 222 10.92 -10.75 -9.00
N LEU A 223 10.43 -10.96 -7.77
CA LEU A 223 11.27 -10.98 -6.57
C LEU A 223 12.34 -12.09 -6.64
N PHE A 224 12.00 -13.27 -7.17
CA PHE A 224 13.00 -14.33 -7.38
C PHE A 224 14.06 -13.91 -8.40
N PHE A 225 13.68 -13.17 -9.44
CA PHE A 225 14.61 -12.60 -10.42
C PHE A 225 15.57 -11.59 -9.79
N ILE A 226 15.07 -10.65 -8.99
CA ILE A 226 15.89 -9.66 -8.27
C ILE A 226 16.84 -10.38 -7.29
N ARG A 227 16.35 -11.38 -6.54
CA ARG A 227 17.19 -12.17 -5.63
C ARG A 227 18.29 -12.93 -6.36
N ALA A 228 17.99 -13.52 -7.52
CA ALA A 228 18.97 -14.20 -8.35
C ALA A 228 20.02 -13.22 -8.90
N SER A 229 19.60 -12.03 -9.33
CA SER A 229 20.50 -10.95 -9.79
C SER A 229 21.48 -10.54 -8.69
N MET A 230 20.99 -10.25 -7.48
CA MET A 230 21.84 -9.87 -6.34
C MET A 230 22.87 -10.97 -6.00
N LYS A 231 22.49 -12.25 -6.12
CA LYS A 231 23.42 -13.36 -5.90
C LYS A 231 24.51 -13.43 -6.98
N SER A 232 24.16 -13.17 -8.23
CA SER A 232 25.12 -13.14 -9.35
C SER A 232 26.11 -11.98 -9.22
N GLU A 233 25.64 -10.79 -8.85
CA GLU A 233 26.52 -9.63 -8.60
C GLU A 233 27.52 -9.92 -7.48
N LYS A 234 27.07 -10.50 -6.36
CA LYS A 234 27.96 -10.90 -5.25
C LYS A 234 29.00 -11.95 -5.67
N ALA A 235 28.63 -12.89 -6.54
CA ALA A 235 29.54 -13.93 -7.01
C ALA A 235 30.58 -13.42 -8.02
N ALA A 236 30.31 -12.32 -8.73
CA ALA A 236 31.18 -11.78 -9.78
C ALA A 236 32.43 -11.05 -9.24
N GLY A 237 32.52 -10.80 -7.93
CA GLY A 237 33.65 -10.13 -7.29
C GLY A 237 33.67 -8.62 -7.57
N ASP A 238 33.66 -7.85 -6.50
CA ASP A 238 33.51 -6.38 -6.46
C ASP A 238 34.60 -5.61 -7.23
N LYS A 239 34.49 -5.54 -8.56
CA LYS A 239 35.33 -4.68 -9.43
C LYS A 239 34.57 -3.52 -10.07
N GLY A 240 33.41 -3.18 -9.53
CA GLY A 240 32.65 -2.03 -9.98
C GLY A 240 31.59 -1.68 -8.97
N ARG A 241 31.92 -0.76 -8.07
CA ARG A 241 31.02 0.04 -7.22
C ARG A 241 29.58 -0.04 -7.75
N SER A 242 28.71 -0.70 -7.01
CA SER A 242 27.32 -1.04 -7.36
C SER A 242 26.62 0.15 -8.03
N ARG A 243 26.64 0.14 -9.37
CA ARG A 243 26.07 1.22 -10.19
C ARG A 243 24.62 0.93 -10.56
N HIS A 244 24.10 -0.20 -10.09
CA HIS A 244 22.74 -0.69 -10.31
C HIS A 244 21.93 -0.48 -9.04
N LEU A 245 20.69 0.00 -9.20
CA LEU A 245 19.69 0.24 -8.14
C LEU A 245 19.26 -1.04 -7.37
N THR A 246 19.91 -2.19 -7.60
CA THR A 246 19.62 -3.48 -6.96
C THR A 246 20.12 -3.55 -5.52
N SER A 247 19.63 -2.63 -4.68
CA SER A 247 19.89 -2.65 -3.24
C SER A 247 18.96 -3.62 -2.52
N ARG A 248 19.41 -4.10 -1.36
CA ARG A 248 18.57 -4.88 -0.43
C ARG A 248 17.25 -4.16 -0.11
N SER A 249 17.29 -2.83 -0.02
CA SER A 249 16.13 -1.97 0.22
C SER A 249 15.10 -2.05 -0.90
N LEU A 250 15.54 -2.11 -2.16
CA LEU A 250 14.64 -2.32 -3.31
C LEU A 250 13.90 -3.66 -3.20
N TYR A 251 14.62 -4.75 -2.91
CA TYR A 251 14.02 -6.07 -2.72
C TYR A 251 13.00 -6.07 -1.57
N ILE A 252 13.32 -5.42 -0.45
CA ILE A 252 12.40 -5.30 0.71
C ILE A 252 11.14 -4.51 0.31
N GLY A 253 11.28 -3.42 -0.45
CA GLY A 253 10.14 -2.64 -0.94
C GLY A 253 9.15 -3.47 -1.76
N PHE A 254 9.66 -4.21 -2.75
CA PHE A 254 8.84 -5.11 -3.55
C PHE A 254 8.22 -6.24 -2.72
N LEU A 255 8.95 -6.80 -1.75
CA LEU A 255 8.43 -7.83 -0.85
C LEU A 255 7.27 -7.30 0.01
N GLY A 256 7.42 -6.09 0.55
CA GLY A 256 6.36 -5.44 1.32
C GLY A 256 5.12 -5.18 0.48
N LYS A 257 5.28 -4.71 -0.77
CA LYS A 257 4.17 -4.56 -1.72
C LYS A 257 3.44 -5.88 -1.96
N VAL A 258 4.18 -6.94 -2.30
CA VAL A 258 3.58 -8.26 -2.55
C VAL A 258 2.86 -8.77 -1.31
N SER A 259 3.44 -8.60 -0.13
CA SER A 259 2.81 -9.01 1.12
C SER A 259 1.51 -8.27 1.38
N GLY A 260 1.49 -6.94 1.23
CA GLY A 260 0.27 -6.14 1.45
C GLY A 260 -0.83 -6.41 0.41
N THR A 261 -0.46 -6.55 -0.87
CA THR A 261 -1.41 -6.90 -1.94
C THR A 261 -1.92 -8.34 -1.82
N MET A 262 -1.10 -9.29 -1.39
CA MET A 262 -1.56 -10.65 -1.09
C MET A 262 -2.50 -10.67 0.12
N LEU A 263 -2.23 -9.86 1.16
CA LEU A 263 -3.15 -9.73 2.29
C LEU A 263 -4.52 -9.18 1.86
N TYR A 264 -4.56 -8.22 0.93
CA TYR A 264 -5.81 -7.77 0.30
C TYR A 264 -6.59 -8.94 -0.33
N PHE A 265 -5.95 -9.73 -1.21
CA PHE A 265 -6.60 -10.85 -1.87
C PHE A 265 -6.99 -11.99 -0.91
N VAL A 266 -6.15 -12.31 0.07
CA VAL A 266 -6.49 -13.31 1.11
C VAL A 266 -7.71 -12.84 1.90
N THR A 267 -7.80 -11.54 2.21
CA THR A 267 -8.96 -11.00 2.91
C THR A 267 -10.23 -11.16 2.08
N LEU A 268 -10.20 -10.80 0.80
CA LEU A 268 -11.36 -10.87 -0.07
C LEU A 268 -11.76 -12.29 -0.51
N MET A 269 -10.80 -13.16 -0.78
CA MET A 269 -11.04 -14.50 -1.35
C MET A 269 -11.05 -15.63 -0.33
N VAL A 270 -10.58 -15.39 0.90
CA VAL A 270 -10.52 -16.42 1.95
C VAL A 270 -11.26 -15.95 3.19
N ILE A 271 -10.84 -14.84 3.80
CA ILE A 271 -11.39 -14.41 5.10
C ILE A 271 -12.87 -14.05 4.97
N ILE A 272 -13.23 -13.19 4.02
CA ILE A 272 -14.61 -12.74 3.84
C ILE A 272 -15.53 -13.91 3.46
N PRO A 273 -15.20 -14.80 2.51
CA PRO A 273 -16.02 -15.97 2.21
C PRO A 273 -16.19 -16.91 3.41
N LEU A 274 -15.16 -17.10 4.24
CA LEU A 274 -15.29 -17.87 5.48
C LEU A 274 -16.29 -17.24 6.47
N LEU A 275 -16.40 -15.91 6.48
CA LEU A 275 -17.38 -15.18 7.29
C LEU A 275 -18.76 -15.10 6.62
N ASN A 276 -18.84 -15.30 5.31
CA ASN A 276 -20.05 -15.12 4.48
C ASN A 276 -20.58 -16.44 3.93
N ASP A 277 -20.60 -17.48 4.77
CA ASP A 277 -21.13 -18.82 4.49
C ASP A 277 -20.55 -19.50 3.24
N GLY A 278 -19.29 -19.21 2.94
CA GLY A 278 -18.56 -19.74 1.77
C GLY A 278 -18.82 -18.98 0.46
N SER A 279 -19.66 -17.95 0.47
CA SER A 279 -19.95 -17.13 -0.72
C SER A 279 -18.98 -15.95 -0.86
N MET A 280 -18.57 -15.67 -2.09
CA MET A 280 -17.76 -14.48 -2.40
C MET A 280 -18.59 -13.22 -2.16
N ALA A 281 -17.96 -12.22 -1.56
CA ALA A 281 -18.60 -10.93 -1.32
C ALA A 281 -18.75 -10.13 -2.62
N THR A 282 -19.98 -9.78 -2.96
CA THR A 282 -20.28 -8.84 -4.06
C THR A 282 -20.38 -7.41 -3.55
N PHE A 283 -20.32 -6.44 -4.46
CA PHE A 283 -20.57 -5.04 -4.10
C PHE A 283 -21.96 -4.86 -3.48
N ALA A 284 -22.98 -5.56 -3.98
CA ALA A 284 -24.32 -5.53 -3.42
C ALA A 284 -24.38 -6.08 -1.99
N GLN A 285 -23.66 -7.18 -1.69
CA GLN A 285 -23.57 -7.70 -0.33
C GLN A 285 -22.90 -6.71 0.62
N SER A 286 -21.87 -5.97 0.18
CA SER A 286 -21.25 -4.93 1.01
C SER A 286 -22.23 -3.81 1.38
N THR A 287 -23.19 -3.51 0.50
CA THR A 287 -24.29 -2.57 0.77
C THR A 287 -25.28 -3.16 1.78
N LEU A 288 -25.67 -4.42 1.63
CA LEU A 288 -26.58 -5.10 2.55
C LEU A 288 -26.00 -5.22 3.96
N TRP A 289 -24.70 -5.45 4.09
CA TRP A 289 -24.04 -5.47 5.40
C TRP A 289 -24.10 -4.12 6.14
N ARG A 290 -24.34 -3.04 5.39
CA ARG A 290 -24.40 -1.68 5.92
C ARG A 290 -25.83 -1.19 6.12
N TYR A 291 -26.74 -1.54 5.23
CA TYR A 291 -28.08 -0.94 5.17
C TYR A 291 -29.23 -1.96 5.14
N GLY A 292 -28.95 -3.27 5.16
CA GLY A 292 -29.99 -4.29 5.23
C GLY A 292 -30.84 -4.15 6.48
N GLU A 293 -32.14 -4.41 6.35
CA GLU A 293 -33.11 -4.29 7.46
C GLU A 293 -32.73 -5.19 8.65
N ASP A 294 -32.28 -6.42 8.34
CA ASP A 294 -31.86 -7.43 9.31
C ASP A 294 -30.32 -7.48 9.52
N ALA A 295 -29.58 -6.40 9.20
CA ALA A 295 -28.13 -6.40 9.28
C ALA A 295 -27.63 -6.71 10.71
N SER A 296 -26.90 -7.82 10.84
CA SER A 296 -26.38 -8.29 12.13
C SER A 296 -25.08 -7.59 12.52
N SER A 297 -24.66 -7.73 13.78
CA SER A 297 -23.32 -7.26 14.23
C SER A 297 -22.18 -7.92 13.43
N LEU A 298 -22.38 -9.17 12.99
CA LEU A 298 -21.41 -9.86 12.12
C LEU A 298 -21.30 -9.16 10.77
N ASP A 299 -22.41 -8.70 10.19
CA ASP A 299 -22.41 -8.01 8.89
C ASP A 299 -21.68 -6.67 8.97
N ARG A 300 -21.88 -5.92 10.05
CA ARG A 300 -21.11 -4.70 10.31
C ARG A 300 -19.61 -4.98 10.41
N ILE A 301 -19.21 -6.08 11.04
CA ILE A 301 -17.81 -6.54 11.08
C ILE A 301 -17.31 -6.91 9.67
N LYS A 302 -18.11 -7.61 8.85
CA LYS A 302 -17.76 -7.91 7.45
C LYS A 302 -17.53 -6.62 6.66
N TYR A 303 -18.41 -5.63 6.81
CA TYR A 303 -18.28 -4.31 6.16
C TYR A 303 -17.01 -3.56 6.60
N LEU A 304 -16.67 -3.60 7.90
CA LEU A 304 -15.43 -3.03 8.42
C LEU A 304 -14.20 -3.73 7.83
N ILE A 305 -14.16 -5.06 7.83
CA ILE A 305 -13.05 -5.85 7.25
C ILE A 305 -12.92 -5.57 5.75
N TRP A 306 -14.03 -5.52 5.01
CA TRP A 306 -14.05 -5.15 3.59
C TRP A 306 -13.45 -3.75 3.37
N THR A 307 -13.89 -2.77 4.16
CA THR A 307 -13.41 -1.39 4.05
C THR A 307 -11.91 -1.30 4.39
N LEU A 308 -11.45 -1.99 5.43
CA LEU A 308 -10.04 -2.05 5.80
C LEU A 308 -9.18 -2.78 4.75
N ALA A 309 -9.73 -3.78 4.06
CA ALA A 309 -9.02 -4.46 2.98
C ALA A 309 -8.63 -3.46 1.87
N LEU A 310 -9.50 -2.49 1.56
CA LEU A 310 -9.22 -1.45 0.56
C LEU A 310 -7.99 -0.59 0.89
N LEU A 311 -7.65 -0.43 2.17
CA LEU A 311 -6.45 0.29 2.62
C LEU A 311 -5.14 -0.45 2.28
N MET A 312 -5.18 -1.77 2.14
CA MET A 312 -3.97 -2.58 1.97
C MET A 312 -3.22 -2.26 0.68
N THR A 313 -3.92 -1.98 -0.41
CA THR A 313 -3.32 -1.66 -1.71
C THR A 313 -2.52 -0.34 -1.67
N PRO A 314 -3.08 0.82 -1.26
CA PRO A 314 -2.30 2.05 -1.17
C PRO A 314 -1.19 1.96 -0.12
N LEU A 315 -1.38 1.26 1.01
CA LEU A 315 -0.30 1.04 1.98
C LEU A 315 0.86 0.22 1.41
N ALA A 316 0.56 -0.83 0.65
CA ALA A 316 1.55 -1.67 -0.01
C ALA A 316 2.43 -0.86 -0.98
N MET A 317 1.81 0.01 -1.78
CA MET A 317 2.53 0.88 -2.72
C MET A 317 3.27 2.03 -2.02
N GLY A 318 2.69 2.60 -0.96
CA GLY A 318 3.34 3.62 -0.13
C GLY A 318 4.57 3.07 0.60
N PHE A 319 4.51 1.82 1.07
CA PHE A 319 5.67 1.14 1.64
C PHE A 319 6.79 0.93 0.61
N GLU A 320 6.44 0.49 -0.60
CA GLU A 320 7.41 0.40 -1.69
C GLU A 320 8.05 1.77 -1.98
N ALA A 321 7.24 2.83 -2.09
CA ALA A 321 7.71 4.20 -2.29
C ALA A 321 8.72 4.64 -1.22
N LEU A 322 8.43 4.35 0.05
CA LEU A 322 9.34 4.63 1.16
C LEU A 322 10.68 3.88 1.01
N MET A 323 10.63 2.61 0.64
CA MET A 323 11.84 1.80 0.44
C MET A 323 12.65 2.26 -0.77
N PHE A 324 12.01 2.78 -1.81
CA PHE A 324 12.68 3.43 -2.94
C PHE A 324 13.39 4.72 -2.53
N VAL A 325 12.74 5.56 -1.72
CA VAL A 325 13.37 6.77 -1.16
C VAL A 325 14.61 6.37 -0.38
N HIS A 326 14.48 5.40 0.52
CA HIS A 326 15.61 4.91 1.30
C HIS A 326 16.72 4.39 0.38
N ALA A 327 16.42 3.55 -0.61
CA ALA A 327 17.39 3.05 -1.57
C ALA A 327 18.13 4.17 -2.33
N ALA A 328 17.43 5.19 -2.81
CA ALA A 328 18.01 6.28 -3.59
C ALA A 328 18.85 7.25 -2.74
N LEU A 329 18.45 7.47 -1.49
CA LEU A 329 19.15 8.37 -0.57
C LEU A 329 20.38 7.72 0.06
N ASN A 330 20.35 6.40 0.25
CA ASN A 330 21.43 5.64 0.85
C ASN A 330 22.76 5.79 0.09
N ASP A 331 22.70 5.95 -1.23
CA ASP A 331 23.89 6.12 -2.08
C ASP A 331 24.31 7.59 -2.26
N SER A 332 23.51 8.57 -1.82
CA SER A 332 23.68 9.98 -2.20
C SER A 332 23.82 10.97 -1.05
N VAL A 333 23.23 10.75 0.13
CA VAL A 333 23.27 11.71 1.25
C VAL A 333 23.31 10.99 2.60
N PHE A 334 24.48 10.98 3.25
CA PHE A 334 24.67 10.44 4.59
C PHE A 334 23.76 11.16 5.62
N GLY A 335 23.13 10.40 6.52
CA GLY A 335 22.35 10.94 7.65
C GLY A 335 20.84 11.12 7.43
N ILE A 336 20.29 10.86 6.23
CA ILE A 336 18.83 10.91 6.03
C ILE A 336 18.13 9.65 6.60
N ASP A 337 18.82 8.52 6.70
CA ASP A 337 18.20 7.27 7.18
C ASP A 337 17.68 7.36 8.62
N GLN A 338 18.33 8.15 9.49
CA GLN A 338 17.81 8.43 10.83
C GLN A 338 16.51 9.24 10.78
N ASN A 339 16.45 10.26 9.90
CA ASN A 339 15.24 11.06 9.73
C ASN A 339 14.11 10.23 9.10
N LEU A 340 14.44 9.33 8.18
CA LEU A 340 13.49 8.42 7.54
C LEU A 340 12.99 7.36 8.54
N ARG A 341 13.87 6.78 9.36
CA ARG A 341 13.53 5.88 10.48
C ARG A 341 12.65 6.58 11.51
N LYS A 342 12.99 7.81 11.92
CA LYS A 342 12.19 8.62 12.85
C LYS A 342 10.82 8.96 12.27
N THR A 343 10.76 9.32 10.99
CA THR A 343 9.50 9.61 10.29
C THR A 343 8.66 8.35 10.17
N PHE A 344 9.23 7.22 9.75
CA PHE A 344 8.56 5.93 9.65
C PHE A 344 8.03 5.47 11.01
N ARG A 345 8.85 5.51 12.06
CA ARG A 345 8.45 5.20 13.43
C ARG A 345 7.27 6.06 13.89
N THR A 346 7.33 7.36 13.65
CA THR A 346 6.24 8.29 14.03
C THR A 346 4.97 7.98 13.25
N ALA A 347 5.08 7.77 11.94
CA ALA A 347 3.97 7.42 11.07
C ALA A 347 3.33 6.09 11.46
N MET A 348 4.13 5.05 11.76
CA MET A 348 3.65 3.76 12.24
C MET A 348 2.95 3.87 13.58
N PHE A 349 3.50 4.63 14.54
CA PHE A 349 2.88 4.83 15.85
C PHE A 349 1.54 5.56 15.72
N THR A 350 1.52 6.70 15.03
CA THR A 350 0.30 7.49 14.83
C THR A 350 -0.73 6.75 14.00
N GLY A 351 -0.32 6.10 12.90
CA GLY A 351 -1.20 5.35 12.02
C GLY A 351 -1.82 4.14 12.71
N THR A 352 -1.03 3.35 13.45
CA THR A 352 -1.53 2.22 14.23
C THR A 352 -2.48 2.69 15.33
N GLY A 353 -2.14 3.77 16.04
CA GLY A 353 -3.00 4.35 17.06
C GLY A 353 -4.34 4.84 16.51
N ALA A 354 -4.32 5.55 15.38
CA ALA A 354 -5.54 6.02 14.72
C ALA A 354 -6.41 4.85 14.22
N LEU A 355 -5.80 3.83 13.62
CA LEU A 355 -6.49 2.64 13.16
C LEU A 355 -7.15 1.89 14.32
N LEU A 356 -6.43 1.70 15.42
CA LEU A 356 -6.95 1.07 16.64
C LEU A 356 -8.08 1.89 17.26
N PHE A 357 -7.95 3.22 17.29
CA PHE A 357 -8.98 4.12 17.77
C PHE A 357 -10.29 3.97 16.98
N ILE A 358 -10.20 4.03 15.63
CA ILE A 358 -11.38 3.88 14.76
C ILE A 358 -11.98 2.49 14.92
N THR A 359 -11.16 1.44 14.84
CA THR A 359 -11.62 0.04 14.96
C THR A 359 -12.30 -0.22 16.32
N ALA A 360 -11.73 0.30 17.41
CA ALA A 360 -12.31 0.15 18.74
C ALA A 360 -13.60 0.95 18.92
N THR A 361 -13.68 2.14 18.29
CA THR A 361 -14.90 2.94 18.28
C THR A 361 -16.02 2.19 17.58
N GLU A 362 -15.75 1.68 16.38
CA GLU A 362 -16.71 0.88 15.62
C GLU A 362 -17.14 -0.37 16.37
N PHE A 363 -16.18 -1.13 16.89
CA PHE A 363 -16.49 -2.37 17.58
C PHE A 363 -17.36 -2.15 18.83
N MET A 364 -17.08 -1.10 19.62
CA MET A 364 -17.90 -0.78 20.80
C MET A 364 -19.24 -0.13 20.46
N GLU A 365 -19.35 0.60 19.35
CA GLU A 365 -20.64 1.06 18.85
C GLU A 365 -21.54 -0.13 18.51
N GLN A 366 -20.99 -1.14 17.83
CA GLN A 366 -21.76 -2.33 17.43
C GLN A 366 -22.16 -3.24 18.59
N VAL A 367 -21.32 -3.37 19.62
CA VAL A 367 -21.60 -4.28 20.75
C VAL A 367 -22.42 -3.60 21.85
N LEU A 368 -22.16 -2.33 22.12
CA LEU A 368 -22.70 -1.63 23.31
C LEU A 368 -23.43 -0.33 22.98
N GLY A 369 -23.46 0.13 21.73
CA GLY A 369 -24.02 1.44 21.35
C GLY A 369 -23.24 2.63 21.93
N GLN A 370 -21.98 2.42 22.32
CA GLN A 370 -21.14 3.43 22.96
C GLN A 370 -19.72 3.42 22.38
N GLY A 371 -19.60 3.71 21.09
CA GLY A 371 -18.35 3.68 20.34
C GLY A 371 -17.29 4.60 20.90
N LEU A 372 -17.66 5.82 21.31
CA LEU A 372 -16.72 6.79 21.87
C LEU A 372 -15.95 6.25 23.08
N ILE A 373 -16.61 5.44 23.92
CA ILE A 373 -15.96 4.82 25.08
C ILE A 373 -14.88 3.82 24.62
N GLY A 374 -15.16 3.04 23.58
CA GLY A 374 -14.19 2.14 22.97
C GLY A 374 -12.95 2.84 22.45
N GLY A 375 -13.16 3.87 21.62
CA GLY A 375 -12.10 4.69 21.06
C GLY A 375 -11.24 5.34 22.16
N VAL A 376 -11.88 6.00 23.14
CA VAL A 376 -11.17 6.66 24.24
C VAL A 376 -10.41 5.66 25.11
N ALA A 377 -11.02 4.53 25.47
CA ALA A 377 -10.37 3.51 26.30
C ALA A 377 -9.12 2.93 25.61
N VAL A 378 -9.24 2.54 24.34
CA VAL A 378 -8.11 2.01 23.57
C VAL A 378 -7.07 3.10 23.30
N GLY A 379 -7.48 4.33 23.03
CA GLY A 379 -6.58 5.48 22.84
C GLY A 379 -5.75 5.77 24.09
N VAL A 380 -6.37 5.83 25.27
CA VAL A 380 -5.68 6.03 26.55
C VAL A 380 -4.71 4.86 26.83
N LEU A 381 -5.16 3.62 26.61
CA LEU A 381 -4.30 2.45 26.80
C LEU A 381 -3.09 2.47 25.84
N PHE A 382 -3.31 2.76 24.56
CA PHE A 382 -2.25 2.83 23.55
C PHE A 382 -1.22 3.91 23.88
N LEU A 383 -1.67 5.10 24.32
CA LEU A 383 -0.78 6.17 24.76
C LEU A 383 -0.05 5.83 26.05
N GLY A 384 -0.69 5.13 27.00
CA GLY A 384 -0.05 4.61 28.21
C GLY A 384 1.04 3.58 27.91
N LEU A 385 0.85 2.75 26.88
CA LEU A 385 1.81 1.75 26.39
C LEU A 385 2.78 2.30 25.33
N ARG A 386 2.93 3.63 25.23
CA ARG A 386 3.78 4.28 24.22
C ARG A 386 5.20 3.71 24.16
N GLY A 387 5.85 3.53 25.32
CA GLY A 387 7.23 3.01 25.39
C GLY A 387 7.35 1.64 24.73
N PRO A 388 6.65 0.61 25.25
CA PRO A 388 6.65 -0.73 24.66
C PRO A 388 6.28 -0.78 23.18
N VAL A 389 5.25 -0.04 22.76
CA VAL A 389 4.83 0.01 21.35
C VAL A 389 5.94 0.58 20.46
N LEU A 390 6.58 1.67 20.90
CA LEU A 390 7.69 2.26 20.15
C LEU A 390 8.89 1.32 20.08
N THR A 391 9.19 0.54 21.12
CA THR A 391 10.27 -0.47 21.08
C THR A 391 10.00 -1.55 20.02
N VAL A 392 8.76 -2.04 19.91
CA VAL A 392 8.39 -3.01 18.86
C VAL A 392 8.52 -2.39 17.47
N ILE A 393 8.04 -1.15 17.29
CA ILE A 393 8.15 -0.42 16.03
C ILE A 393 9.62 -0.18 15.68
N ASP A 394 10.45 0.21 16.64
CA ASP A 394 11.89 0.45 16.45
C ASP A 394 12.60 -0.83 16.01
N GLY A 395 12.28 -1.99 16.61
CA GLY A 395 12.83 -3.29 16.20
C GLY A 395 12.40 -3.74 14.81
N MET A 396 11.15 -3.47 14.41
CA MET A 396 10.72 -3.68 13.01
C MET A 396 11.43 -2.71 12.06
N SER A 397 11.53 -1.45 12.46
CA SER A 397 12.14 -0.40 11.65
C SER A 397 13.63 -0.61 11.43
N SER A 398 14.37 -1.12 12.41
CA SER A 398 15.81 -1.39 12.28
C SER A 398 16.09 -2.54 11.32
N ARG A 399 15.22 -3.57 11.30
CA ARG A 399 15.31 -4.69 10.35
C ARG A 399 14.96 -4.28 8.91
N LEU A 400 14.04 -3.34 8.73
CA LEU A 400 13.58 -2.88 7.41
C LEU A 400 14.46 -1.77 6.81
N ILE A 401 14.87 -0.81 7.65
CA ILE A 401 15.67 0.36 7.30
C ILE A 401 16.92 0.33 8.20
N PRO A 402 17.93 -0.50 7.88
CA PRO A 402 19.17 -0.55 8.64
C PRO A 402 19.87 0.82 8.58
N ALA A 403 20.47 1.23 9.69
CA ALA A 403 21.18 2.50 9.74
C ALA A 403 22.47 2.36 8.94
N ASN A 404 22.67 3.22 7.94
CA ASN A 404 23.99 3.38 7.35
C ASN A 404 24.77 4.38 8.19
N TYR A 405 25.86 3.88 8.77
CA TYR A 405 26.82 4.70 9.51
C TYR A 405 27.46 5.71 8.56
N THR A 406 27.69 6.95 9.02
CA THR A 406 28.60 7.85 8.27
C THR A 406 29.98 7.20 8.15
N PRO A 407 30.86 7.61 7.23
CA PRO A 407 32.23 7.06 7.16
C PRO A 407 32.96 7.12 8.50
N GLU A 408 32.70 8.17 9.27
CA GLU A 408 33.25 8.37 10.61
C GLU A 408 32.61 7.47 11.67
N GLU A 409 31.29 7.27 11.62
CA GLU A 409 30.58 6.32 12.48
C GLU A 409 30.93 4.88 12.13
N ALA A 410 31.18 4.56 10.86
CA ALA A 410 31.61 3.25 10.40
C ALA A 410 33.04 2.96 10.86
N ALA A 411 33.94 3.95 10.76
CA ALA A 411 35.29 3.85 11.31
C ALA A 411 35.27 3.72 12.84
N TYR A 412 34.33 4.40 13.51
CA TYR A 412 34.12 4.23 14.94
C TYR A 412 33.60 2.83 15.28
N LEU A 413 32.61 2.33 14.55
CA LEU A 413 32.04 1.00 14.74
C LEU A 413 33.05 -0.11 14.47
N GLU A 414 33.88 -0.01 13.43
CA GLU A 414 34.95 -0.98 13.13
C GLU A 414 35.97 -1.04 14.27
N ALA A 415 36.31 0.13 14.85
CA ALA A 415 37.16 0.20 16.03
C ALA A 415 36.48 -0.39 17.27
N TYR A 416 35.16 -0.22 17.40
CA TYR A 416 34.36 -0.79 18.48
C TYR A 416 34.25 -2.31 18.38
N GLU A 417 33.94 -2.83 17.19
CA GLU A 417 33.93 -4.26 16.86
C GLU A 417 35.29 -4.90 17.20
N THR A 418 36.39 -4.26 16.80
CA THR A 418 37.75 -4.71 17.12
C THR A 418 38.02 -4.73 18.63
N ALA A 419 37.54 -3.71 19.36
CA ALA A 419 37.66 -3.65 20.82
C ALA A 419 36.71 -4.62 21.55
N MET A 420 35.72 -5.17 20.86
CA MET A 420 34.75 -6.13 21.38
C MET A 420 35.02 -7.58 20.97
N ASP A 421 36.16 -7.85 20.30
CA ASP A 421 36.54 -9.18 19.82
C ASP A 421 36.63 -10.21 20.98
N ASP A 422 37.08 -9.78 22.16
CA ASP A 422 37.12 -10.59 23.39
C ASP A 422 35.90 -10.42 24.31
N ARG A 423 34.88 -9.68 23.85
CA ARG A 423 33.66 -9.30 24.58
C ARG A 423 33.88 -8.49 25.86
N ILE A 424 35.07 -7.89 26.07
CA ILE A 424 35.37 -7.09 27.26
C ILE A 424 36.12 -5.81 26.88
N ILE A 425 35.43 -4.67 26.90
CA ILE A 425 36.10 -3.38 26.67
C ILE A 425 36.90 -2.94 27.90
N THR A 426 38.22 -2.85 27.73
CA THR A 426 39.14 -2.32 28.74
C THR A 426 39.04 -0.80 28.88
N LYS A 427 39.60 -0.25 29.97
CA LYS A 427 39.65 1.21 30.20
C LYS A 427 40.42 1.95 29.10
N GLU A 428 41.45 1.34 28.54
CA GLU A 428 42.27 1.96 27.50
C GLU A 428 41.57 1.93 26.14
N GLU A 429 40.90 0.82 25.78
CA GLU A 429 40.05 0.75 24.59
C GLU A 429 38.89 1.75 24.66
N ARG A 430 38.22 1.86 25.82
CA ARG A 430 37.17 2.86 26.04
C ARG A 430 37.69 4.28 25.81
N ARG A 431 38.92 4.57 26.27
CA ARG A 431 39.56 5.88 26.09
C ARG A 431 39.92 6.15 24.63
N LEU A 432 40.36 5.12 23.90
CA LEU A 432 40.67 5.18 22.48
C LEU A 432 39.40 5.43 21.66
N LEU A 433 38.33 4.70 21.95
CA LEU A 433 37.00 4.90 21.37
C LEU A 433 36.48 6.32 21.63
N GLN A 434 36.51 6.80 22.88
CA GLN A 434 36.10 8.17 23.21
C GLN A 434 36.92 9.24 22.46
N THR A 435 38.21 8.99 22.24
CA THR A 435 39.09 9.88 21.47
C THR A 435 38.74 9.86 19.99
N LEU A 436 38.43 8.68 19.45
CA LEU A 436 38.00 8.50 18.06
C LEU A 436 36.66 9.20 17.81
N ALA A 437 35.68 8.98 18.68
CA ALA A 437 34.37 9.63 18.61
C ALA A 437 34.48 11.16 18.71
N LYS A 438 35.36 11.67 19.60
CA LYS A 438 35.62 13.10 19.71
C LYS A 438 36.30 13.67 18.47
N THR A 439 37.24 12.94 17.87
CA THR A 439 37.91 13.30 16.61
C THR A 439 36.91 13.39 15.45
N TYR A 440 35.94 12.48 15.44
CA TYR A 440 34.87 12.41 14.44
C TYR A 440 33.64 13.26 14.77
N ASN A 441 33.65 13.98 15.89
CA ASN A 441 32.54 14.81 16.36
C ASN A 441 31.21 14.03 16.49
N ILE A 442 31.29 12.77 16.90
CA ILE A 442 30.13 11.91 17.19
C ILE A 442 29.63 12.23 18.61
N GLY A 443 28.35 12.58 18.73
CA GLY A 443 27.74 12.89 20.03
C GLY A 443 27.58 11.64 20.90
N GLN A 444 27.61 11.81 22.24
CA GLN A 444 27.52 10.69 23.18
C GLN A 444 26.24 9.86 23.00
N ASP A 445 25.09 10.51 22.79
CA ASP A 445 23.81 9.82 22.55
C ASP A 445 23.86 8.91 21.32
N ARG A 446 24.68 9.26 20.32
CA ARG A 446 24.86 8.49 19.08
C ARG A 446 25.83 7.32 19.28
N ILE A 447 26.89 7.51 20.06
CA ILE A 447 27.78 6.42 20.49
C ILE A 447 26.98 5.33 21.20
N ASP A 448 26.15 5.72 22.17
CA ASP A 448 25.34 4.79 22.98
C ASP A 448 24.25 4.07 22.16
N GLU A 449 23.89 4.60 20.99
CA GLU A 449 23.00 3.96 20.02
C GLU A 449 23.75 2.95 19.16
N ILE A 450 24.92 3.33 18.61
CA ILE A 450 25.77 2.49 17.76
C ILE A 450 26.24 1.25 18.53
N GLU A 451 26.78 1.43 19.73
CA GLU A 451 27.27 0.33 20.58
C GLU A 451 26.14 -0.65 20.93
N ARG A 452 24.96 -0.13 21.28
CA ARG A 452 23.80 -0.94 21.65
C ARG A 452 23.21 -1.72 20.47
N GLU A 453 23.19 -1.12 19.29
CA GLU A 453 22.74 -1.81 18.06
C GLU A 453 23.70 -2.98 17.75
N TYR A 454 25.01 -2.77 17.87
CA TYR A 454 26.02 -3.82 17.71
C TYR A 454 25.91 -4.94 18.76
N ASP A 455 25.82 -4.58 20.04
CA ASP A 455 25.66 -5.55 21.13
C ASP A 455 24.39 -6.41 20.97
N SER A 456 23.29 -5.80 20.50
CA SER A 456 22.04 -6.53 20.25
C SER A 456 22.14 -7.54 19.10
N MET A 457 23.03 -7.29 18.12
CA MET A 457 23.28 -8.23 17.03
C MET A 457 24.12 -9.44 17.50
N LEU A 458 25.00 -9.25 18.48
CA LEU A 458 25.79 -10.32 19.10
C LEU A 458 24.98 -11.25 20.00
N GLU A 459 23.80 -10.83 20.45
CA GLU A 459 22.88 -11.65 21.25
C GLU A 459 21.92 -12.52 20.40
N GLU A 460 21.74 -12.19 19.10
CA GLU A 460 20.91 -12.95 18.16
C GLU A 460 21.66 -14.08 17.41
N GLU A 461 23.00 -14.17 17.56
CA GLU A 461 23.87 -15.30 17.13
C GLU A 461 24.16 -16.28 18.28
#